data_AF-A0A2T6ACM1-F1
#
_entry.id   AF-A0A2T6ACM1-F1
#
_cell.length_a   1.000
_cell.length_b   1.000
_cell.length_c   1.000
_cell.angle_alpha   90.00
_cell.angle_beta   90.00
_cell.angle_gamma   90.00
#
_symmetry.space_group_name_H-M   'P 1'
#
loop_
_entity.id
_entity.type
_entity.pdbx_description
1 polymer ?
#
loop_
_entity_poly.entity_id
_entity_poly.type
_entity_poly.pdbx_seq_one_letter_code
_entity_poly.pdbx_strand_id
1 'polypeptide(L)' 'MTERLFDRIETLRTEIEAADAGKRAVLITRLEQMVDMLSAKGQRPPAWARDTLRDYEDDSVEDRFDNMPI' A
#
# COMPACT_ATOMS: atom_id res chain seq x y z
N MET A 1 11.91 -16.91 5.42
CA MET A 1 11.22 -15.76 6.08
C MET A 1 10.74 -14.76 5.03
N THR A 2 11.59 -14.36 4.09
CA THR A 2 11.24 -13.45 2.99
C THR A 2 10.14 -14.00 2.07
N GLU A 3 10.14 -15.30 1.78
CA GLU A 3 9.09 -15.96 0.98
C GLU A 3 7.70 -15.82 1.60
N ARG A 4 7.59 -15.91 2.94
CA ARG A 4 6.32 -15.68 3.65
C ARG A 4 5.86 -14.21 3.57
N LEU A 5 6.80 -13.28 3.43
CA LEU A 5 6.47 -11.87 3.27
C LEU A 5 5.93 -11.59 1.86
N PHE A 6 6.54 -12.20 0.84
CA PHE A 6 6.04 -12.13 -0.53
C PHE A 6 4.64 -12.76 -0.65
N ASP A 7 4.44 -13.95 -0.10
CA ASP A 7 3.14 -14.62 -0.07
C ASP A 7 2.06 -13.76 0.64
N ARG A 8 2.45 -13.10 1.74
CA ARG A 8 1.55 -12.19 2.45
C ARG A 8 1.24 -10.93 1.65
N ILE A 9 2.22 -10.38 0.92
CA ILE A 9 2.03 -9.23 0.03
C ILE A 9 1.09 -9.60 -1.13
N GLU A 10 1.23 -10.77 -1.73
CA GLU A 10 0.31 -11.26 -2.77
C GLU A 10 -1.11 -11.49 -2.20
N THR A 11 -1.22 -11.99 -0.98
CA THR A 11 -2.53 -12.09 -0.30
C THR A 11 -3.14 -10.71 -0.09
N LEU A 12 -2.35 -9.73 0.39
CA LEU A 12 -2.80 -8.37 0.60
C LEU A 12 -3.32 -7.73 -0.68
N ARG A 13 -2.74 -8.05 -1.83
CA ARG A 13 -3.25 -7.60 -3.13
C ARG A 13 -4.72 -7.96 -3.31
N THR A 14 -5.05 -9.24 -3.16
CA THR A 14 -6.41 -9.74 -3.28
C THR A 14 -7.34 -9.11 -2.23
N GLU A 15 -6.83 -8.94 -1.00
CA GLU A 15 -7.59 -8.28 0.08
C GLU A 15 -7.89 -6.81 -0.25
N ILE A 16 -6.95 -6.08 -0.87
CA ILE A 16 -7.09 -4.67 -1.28
C ILE A 16 -8.09 -4.55 -2.44
N GLU A 17 -7.98 -5.42 -3.45
CA GLU A 17 -8.88 -5.43 -4.61
C GLU A 17 -10.32 -5.77 -4.22
N ALA A 18 -10.52 -6.58 -3.17
CA ALA A 18 -11.83 -6.95 -2.65
C ALA A 18 -12.35 -6.05 -1.51
N ALA A 19 -11.58 -5.05 -1.06
CA ALA A 19 -11.94 -4.22 0.09
C ALA A 19 -12.64 -2.92 -0.32
N ASP A 20 -13.66 -2.54 0.46
CA ASP A 20 -14.27 -1.21 0.39
C ASP A 20 -13.28 -0.11 0.80
N ALA A 21 -13.52 1.13 0.37
CA ALA A 21 -12.61 2.28 0.53
C ALA A 21 -12.02 2.43 1.96
N GLY A 22 -12.85 2.31 3.01
CA GLY A 22 -12.38 2.40 4.40
C GLY A 22 -11.44 1.27 4.82
N LYS A 23 -11.69 0.03 4.36
CA LYS A 23 -10.83 -1.12 4.65
C LYS A 23 -9.60 -1.13 3.74
N ARG A 24 -9.73 -0.64 2.51
CA ARG A 24 -8.66 -0.49 1.53
C ARG A 24 -7.55 0.39 2.07
N ALA A 25 -7.86 1.54 2.67
CA ALA A 25 -6.89 2.43 3.32
C ALA A 25 -6.02 1.68 4.37
N VAL A 26 -6.65 0.92 5.27
CA VAL A 26 -5.95 0.16 6.32
C VAL A 26 -5.04 -0.92 5.72
N LEU A 27 -5.50 -1.60 4.67
CA LEU A 27 -4.73 -2.63 3.98
C LEU A 27 -3.54 -2.05 3.21
N ILE A 28 -3.71 -0.87 2.61
CA ILE A 28 -2.62 -0.15 1.92
C ILE A 28 -1.55 0.31 2.92
N THR A 29 -1.93 0.87 4.08
CA THR A 29 -0.95 1.18 5.15
C THR A 29 -0.19 -0.07 5.58
N ARG A 30 -0.84 -1.23 5.62
CA ARG A 30 -0.19 -2.49 5.96
C ARG A 30 0.74 -2.99 4.85
N LEU A 31 0.38 -2.77 3.59
CA LEU A 31 1.23 -3.03 2.43
C LEU A 31 2.51 -2.17 2.49
N GLU A 32 2.38 -0.88 2.81
CA GLU A 32 3.51 0.04 2.99
C GLU A 32 4.54 -0.49 4.00
N GLN A 33 4.08 -0.88 5.20
CA GLN A 33 4.94 -1.43 6.24
C GLN A 33 5.68 -2.70 5.79
N MET A 34 5.02 -3.57 5.01
CA MET A 34 5.66 -4.79 4.50
C MET A 34 6.67 -4.49 3.39
N VAL A 35 6.39 -3.51 2.54
CA VAL A 35 7.31 -3.02 1.50
C VAL A 35 8.56 -2.39 2.13
N ASP A 36 8.40 -1.61 3.20
CA ASP A 36 9.52 -1.04 3.95
C ASP A 36 10.36 -2.15 4.60
N MET A 37 9.72 -3.13 5.22
CA MET A 37 10.40 -4.31 5.78
C MET A 37 11.17 -5.13 4.73
N LEU A 38 10.66 -5.27 3.50
CA LEU A 38 11.40 -5.90 2.39
C LEU A 38 12.62 -5.06 2.01
N SER A 39 12.43 -3.75 1.85
CA SER A 39 13.49 -2.83 1.45
C SER A 39 14.61 -2.77 2.49
N ALA A 40 14.27 -2.76 3.79
CA ALA A 40 15.22 -2.83 4.89
C ALA A 40 16.05 -4.13 4.89
N LYS A 41 15.51 -5.21 4.31
CA LYS A 41 16.22 -6.49 4.12
C LYS A 41 17.02 -6.54 2.80
N GLY A 42 17.09 -5.44 2.05
CA GLY A 42 17.75 -5.35 0.75
C GLY A 42 16.98 -6.04 -0.38
N GLN A 43 15.71 -6.39 -0.17
CA GLN A 43 14.86 -7.03 -1.15
C GLN A 43 14.00 -5.99 -1.86
N ARG A 44 13.76 -6.17 -3.16
CA ARG A 44 12.90 -5.26 -3.91
C ARG A 44 11.43 -5.67 -3.74
N PRO A 45 10.54 -4.74 -3.39
CA PRO A 45 9.10 -5.01 -3.40
C PRO A 45 8.60 -5.24 -4.84
N PRO A 46 7.48 -5.94 -5.01
CA PRO A 46 6.88 -6.13 -6.32
C PRO A 46 6.40 -4.79 -6.90
N ALA A 47 6.45 -4.67 -8.24
CA ALA A 47 6.15 -3.43 -8.95
C ALA A 47 4.72 -2.92 -8.69
N TRP A 48 3.75 -3.84 -8.64
CA TRP A 48 2.35 -3.51 -8.36
C TRP A 48 2.18 -2.86 -6.98
N ALA A 49 2.95 -3.29 -5.96
CA ALA A 49 2.81 -2.75 -4.61
C ALA A 49 3.30 -1.30 -4.53
N ARG A 50 4.38 -0.97 -5.23
CA ARG A 50 4.84 0.41 -5.37
C ARG A 50 3.86 1.27 -6.12
N ASP A 51 3.28 0.74 -7.19
CA ASP A 51 2.29 1.47 -8.00
C ASP A 51 1.02 1.77 -7.20
N THR A 52 0.52 0.78 -6.45
CA THR A 52 -0.64 0.95 -5.55
C THR A 52 -0.39 1.99 -4.45
N LEU A 53 0.81 2.00 -3.85
CA LEU A 53 1.16 2.99 -2.83
C LEU A 53 1.21 4.40 -3.42
N ARG A 54 1.84 4.55 -4.59
CA ARG A 54 1.90 5.83 -5.30
C ARG A 54 0.52 6.38 -5.65
N ASP A 55 -0.35 5.52 -6.19
CA ASP A 55 -1.73 5.87 -6.58
C ASP A 55 -2.55 6.32 -5.34
N TYR A 56 -2.37 5.62 -4.22
CA TYR A 56 -3.04 5.97 -2.96
C TYR A 56 -2.52 7.27 -2.32
N GLU A 57 -1.22 7.54 -2.42
CA GLU A 57 -0.66 8.82 -1.96
C GLU A 57 -1.18 9.99 -2.79
N ASP A 58 -1.34 9.82 -4.11
CA ASP A 58 -1.89 10.85 -5.01
C ASP A 58 -3.36 11.16 -4.67
N ASP A 59 -4.19 10.13 -4.55
CA ASP A 59 -5.61 10.22 -4.17
C ASP A 59 -5.80 10.84 -2.77
N SER A 60 -4.94 10.49 -1.81
CA SER A 60 -4.93 11.07 -0.46
C SER A 60 -4.48 12.53 -0.42
N VAL A 61 -3.72 12.99 -1.42
CA VAL A 61 -3.27 14.39 -1.52
C VAL A 61 -4.38 15.25 -2.12
N GLU A 62 -5.15 14.77 -3.10
CA GLU A 62 -6.29 15.49 -3.67
C GLU A 62 -7.38 15.77 -2.61
N ASP A 63 -7.66 14.83 -1.71
CA ASP A 63 -8.62 15.01 -0.60
C ASP A 63 -8.15 16.04 0.46
N ARG A 64 -6.84 16.28 0.57
CA ARG A 64 -6.27 17.26 1.53
C ARG A 64 -6.25 18.70 1.01
N PHE A 65 -6.33 18.91 -0.30
CA PHE A 65 -6.38 20.26 -0.88
C PHE A 65 -7.79 20.87 -0.88
N ASP A 66 -8.85 20.08 -0.69
CA ASP A 66 -10.24 20.57 -0.60
C ASP A 66 -10.54 21.32 0.74
N ASN A 67 -9.61 21.29 1.70
CA ASN A 67 -9.79 21.89 3.03
C ASN A 67 -8.85 23.07 3.32
N MET A 68 -8.38 23.77 2.28
CA MET A 68 -7.80 25.11 2.45
C MET A 68 -8.92 26.15 2.35
N PRO A 69 -9.38 26.77 3.46
CA PRO A 69 -10.25 27.92 3.35
C PRO A 69 -9.44 29.05 2.71
N ILE A 70 -9.96 29.60 1.61
CA ILE A 70 -9.46 30.87 1.05
C ILE A 70 -9.70 31.98 2.06
#